data_AF-A0A9P6BZB2-F1
#
_entry.id   AF-A0A9P6BZB2-F1
#
_cell.length_a   1.000
_cell.length_b   1.000
_cell.length_c   1.000
_cell.angle_alpha   90.00
_cell.angle_beta   90.00
_cell.angle_gamma   90.00
#
_symmetry.space_group_name_H-M   'P 1'
#
loop_
_entity.id
_entity.type
_entity.pdbx_description
1 polymer ?
#
loop_
_entity_poly.entity_id
_entity_poly.type
_entity_poly.pdbx_seq_one_letter_code
_entity_poly.pdbx_strand_id
1 'polypeptide(L)' 'NSSKVTTLHLLLDSGAQGNFISPLTIEWLGLQTNNLHHPIIIRNIDGTLNKGKTITAKTEVTLNIDQKDMNVSCYVTEIG' A
#
# COMPACT_ATOMS: atom_id res chain seq x y z
N ASN A 1 23.22 9.76 -3.04
CA ASN A 1 22.10 8.99 -2.44
C ASN A 1 21.38 9.87 -1.43
N SER A 2 20.27 10.49 -1.84
CA SER A 2 19.44 11.30 -0.96
C SER A 2 18.22 10.46 -0.59
N SER A 3 18.13 10.04 0.67
CA SER A 3 16.93 9.39 1.22
C SER A 3 15.82 10.45 1.29
N LYS A 4 14.79 10.33 0.46
CA LYS A 4 13.67 11.28 0.47
C LYS A 4 12.75 10.95 1.65
N VAL A 5 12.87 11.72 2.75
CA VAL A 5 11.93 11.67 3.86
C VAL A 5 10.75 12.58 3.52
N THR A 6 9.53 12.10 3.69
CA THR A 6 8.31 12.84 3.37
C THR A 6 7.25 12.54 4.41
N THR A 7 6.53 13.58 4.84
CA THR A 7 5.40 13.46 5.75
C THR A 7 4.12 13.26 4.94
N LEU A 8 3.34 12.25 5.29
CA LEU A 8 2.06 11.95 4.67
C LEU A 8 1.00 11.65 5.74
N HIS A 9 -0.27 11.87 5.41
CA HIS A 9 -1.38 11.43 6.23
C HIS A 9 -1.80 10.03 5.80
N LEU A 10 -1.99 9.15 6.77
CA LEU A 10 -2.41 7.77 6.58
C LEU A 10 -3.76 7.56 7.28
N LEU A 11 -4.59 6.69 6.72
CA LEU A 11 -5.80 6.22 7.38
C LEU A 11 -5.48 4.96 8.19
N LEU A 12 -5.73 5.00 9.49
CA LEU A 12 -5.70 3.82 10.35
C LEU A 12 -7.07 3.14 10.30
N ASP A 13 -7.16 2.02 9.60
CA ASP A 13 -8.40 1.26 9.40
C ASP A 13 -8.25 -0.17 9.93
N SER A 14 -8.89 -0.47 11.06
CA SER A 14 -8.90 -1.82 11.63
C SER A 14 -9.81 -2.79 10.89
N GLY A 15 -10.67 -2.31 9.99
CA GLY A 15 -11.50 -3.14 9.11
C GLY A 15 -10.75 -3.65 7.89
N ALA A 16 -9.57 -3.09 7.60
CA ALA A 16 -8.72 -3.51 6.49
C ALA A 16 -7.91 -4.76 6.85
N GLN A 17 -7.96 -5.78 5.98
CA GLN A 17 -7.21 -7.03 6.18
C GLN A 17 -5.71 -6.89 5.86
N GLY A 18 -5.27 -5.75 5.32
CA GLY A 18 -3.87 -5.48 5.00
C GLY A 18 -3.59 -3.99 4.86
N ASN A 19 -2.31 -3.64 4.64
CA ASN A 19 -1.93 -2.27 4.34
C ASN A 19 -2.00 -2.02 2.84
N PHE A 20 -2.45 -0.83 2.46
CA PHE A 20 -2.62 -0.44 1.07
C PHE A 20 -1.91 0.88 0.80
N ILE A 21 -1.43 1.05 -0.42
CA ILE A 21 -0.79 2.27 -0.89
C ILE A 21 -1.21 2.56 -2.33
N SER A 22 -1.50 3.82 -2.62
CA SER A 22 -1.91 4.25 -3.96
C SER A 22 -0.73 4.21 -4.95
N PRO A 23 -0.96 3.86 -6.23
CA PRO A 23 0.07 3.94 -7.28
C PRO A 23 0.65 5.36 -7.41
N LEU A 24 -0.17 6.39 -7.21
CA LEU A 24 0.28 7.79 -7.22
C LEU A 24 1.28 8.09 -6.10
N THR A 25 1.06 7.53 -4.90
CA THR A 25 1.99 7.67 -3.78
C THR A 25 3.31 6.93 -4.06
N ILE A 26 3.25 5.75 -4.69
CA ILE A 26 4.45 5.01 -5.13
C ILE A 26 5.30 5.88 -6.06
N GLU A 27 4.68 6.48 -7.08
CA GLU A 27 5.36 7.34 -8.06
C GLU A 27 5.95 8.58 -7.38
N TRP A 28 5.17 9.27 -6.55
CA TRP A 28 5.60 10.49 -5.87
C TRP A 28 6.79 10.28 -4.91
N LEU A 29 6.84 9.11 -4.27
CA LEU A 29 7.91 8.72 -3.37
C LEU A 29 9.06 8.00 -4.09
N GLY A 30 8.90 7.61 -5.36
CA GLY A 30 9.89 6.85 -6.12
C GLY A 30 10.12 5.44 -5.58
N LEU A 31 9.08 4.82 -5.01
CA LEU A 31 9.18 3.50 -4.38
C LEU A 31 9.25 2.40 -5.43
N GLN A 32 10.04 1.37 -5.15
CA GLN A 32 10.10 0.17 -5.98
C GLN A 32 8.95 -0.78 -5.61
N THR A 33 8.37 -1.43 -6.62
CA THR A 33 7.31 -2.42 -6.44
C THR A 33 7.76 -3.79 -6.90
N ASN A 34 7.32 -4.81 -6.18
CA ASN A 34 7.51 -6.21 -6.53
C ASN A 34 6.18 -6.83 -6.92
N ASN A 35 6.16 -7.57 -8.03
CA ASN A 35 4.99 -8.34 -8.44
C ASN A 35 4.73 -9.47 -7.44
N LEU A 36 3.46 -9.72 -7.16
CA LEU A 36 3.00 -10.87 -6.39
C LEU A 36 3.06 -12.12 -7.26
N HIS A 37 3.53 -13.22 -6.68
CA HIS A 37 3.49 -14.52 -7.36
C HIS A 37 2.05 -14.99 -7.62
N HIS A 38 1.12 -14.65 -6.71
CA HIS A 38 -0.30 -14.93 -6.86
C HIS A 38 -1.09 -13.63 -6.69
N PRO A 39 -1.84 -13.20 -7.71
CA PRO A 39 -2.68 -12.02 -7.60
C PRO A 39 -3.77 -12.19 -6.54
N ILE A 40 -4.06 -11.14 -5.77
CA ILE A 40 -5.08 -11.17 -4.71
C ILE A 40 -6.35 -10.50 -5.23
N ILE A 41 -7.45 -11.24 -5.23
CA ILE A 41 -8.76 -10.72 -5.64
C ILE A 41 -9.37 -9.96 -4.48
N ILE A 42 -9.64 -8.67 -4.65
CA ILE A 42 -10.36 -7.87 -3.64
C ILE A 42 -11.85 -7.92 -3.94
N ARG A 43 -12.63 -8.27 -2.91
CA ARG A 43 -14.09 -8.20 -2.94
C ARG A 43 -14.58 -7.11 -1.99
N ASN A 44 -15.61 -6.39 -2.42
CA ASN A 44 -16.40 -5.52 -1.56
C ASN A 44 -17.23 -6.38 -0.60
N ILE A 45 -17.82 -5.75 0.43
CA ILE A 45 -18.64 -6.45 1.44
C ILE A 45 -19.91 -7.10 0.84
N ASP A 46 -20.40 -6.57 -0.28
CA ASP A 46 -21.51 -7.14 -1.05
C ASP A 46 -21.08 -8.30 -1.97
N GLY A 47 -19.81 -8.72 -1.91
CA GLY A 47 -19.24 -9.81 -2.70
C GLY A 47 -18.82 -9.44 -4.12
N THR A 48 -19.12 -8.22 -4.57
CA THR A 48 -18.69 -7.70 -5.88
C THR A 48 -17.18 -7.47 -5.91
N LEU A 49 -16.58 -7.47 -7.10
CA LEU A 49 -15.16 -7.13 -7.25
C LEU A 49 -14.96 -5.63 -7.00
N ASN A 50 -13.94 -5.27 -6.23
CA ASN A 50 -13.53 -3.87 -6.10
C ASN A 50 -13.08 -3.33 -7.48
N LYS A 51 -13.16 -2.02 -7.73
CA LYS A 51 -12.81 -1.36 -9.02
C LYS A 51 -11.40 -1.71 -9.51
N GLY A 52 -10.46 -1.93 -8.59
CA GLY A 52 -9.09 -2.39 -8.88
C GLY A 52 -8.98 -3.85 -9.32
N LYS A 53 -10.04 -4.65 -9.20
CA LYS A 53 -10.23 -6.09 -9.52
C LYS A 53 -9.27 -7.04 -8.80
N THR A 54 -7.96 -6.81 -8.91
CA THR A 54 -6.92 -7.70 -8.45
C THR A 54 -5.67 -6.91 -8.06
N ILE A 55 -5.12 -7.16 -6.87
CA ILE A 55 -3.80 -6.68 -6.48
C ILE A 55 -2.77 -7.60 -7.12
N THR A 56 -1.83 -7.01 -7.87
CA THR A 56 -0.74 -7.73 -8.53
C THR A 56 0.62 -7.35 -8.01
N ALA A 57 0.73 -6.27 -7.21
CA ALA A 57 2.00 -5.75 -6.75
C ALA A 57 1.95 -5.35 -5.27
N LYS A 58 3.13 -5.37 -4.65
CA LYS A 58 3.36 -4.85 -3.30
C LYS A 58 4.65 -4.04 -3.25
N THR A 59 4.80 -3.22 -2.22
CA THR A 59 6.04 -2.52 -1.89
C THR A 59 6.34 -2.69 -0.41
N GLU A 60 7.59 -2.50 -0.03
CA GLU A 60 8.01 -2.46 1.37
C GLU A 60 8.33 -1.00 1.72
N VAL A 61 7.71 -0.49 2.78
CA VAL A 61 7.86 0.90 3.23
C VAL A 61 8.38 0.90 4.66
N THR A 62 9.34 1.77 4.96
CA THR A 62 9.75 2.06 6.34
C THR A 62 8.99 3.29 6.82
N LEU A 63 8.12 3.11 7.80
CA LEU A 63 7.43 4.19 8.50
C LEU A 63 8.23 4.56 9.75
N ASN A 64 8.41 5.85 9.99
CA ASN A 64 8.88 6.35 11.28
C ASN A 64 7.67 6.91 12.04
N ILE A 65 7.30 6.27 13.14
CA ILE A 65 6.20 6.69 14.02
C ILE A 65 6.78 6.86 15.41
N ASP A 66 6.72 8.06 15.97
CA ASP A 66 7.24 8.38 17.30
C ASP A 66 8.69 7.89 17.52
N GLN A 67 9.58 8.15 16.54
CA GLN A 67 10.98 7.72 16.53
C GLN A 67 11.21 6.20 16.45
N LYS A 68 10.16 5.43 16.17
CA LYS A 68 10.23 3.99 15.95
C LYS A 68 10.08 3.70 14.46
N ASP A 69 11.09 3.03 13.91
CA ASP A 69 11.02 2.51 12.55
C ASP A 69 10.20 1.23 12.50
N MET A 70 9.30 1.16 11.54
CA MET A 70 8.43 0.03 11.27
C MET A 70 8.45 -0.29 9.79
N ASN A 71 8.92 -1.48 9.44
CA ASN A 71 8.83 -1.98 8.07
C ASN A 71 7.44 -2.58 7.87
N VAL A 72 6.71 -2.06 6.88
CA VAL A 72 5.38 -2.50 6.52
C VAL A 72 5.34 -2.88 5.05
N SER A 73 4.73 -4.03 4.78
CA SER A 73 4.41 -4.45 3.42
C SER A 73 3.05 -3.86 3.05
N CYS A 74 2.99 -3.14 1.93
CA CYS A 74 1.78 -2.50 1.43
C CYS A 74 1.42 -3.06 0.05
N TYR A 75 0.16 -3.43 -0.13
CA TYR A 75 -0.38 -3.79 -1.43
C TYR A 75 -0.64 -2.53 -2.26
N VAL A 76 -0.25 -2.58 -3.54
CA VAL A 76 -0.47 -1.46 -4.46
C VAL A 76 -1.85 -1.57 -5.08
N THR A 77 -2.71 -0.60 -4.80
CA THR A 77 -4.07 -0.55 -5.34
C THR A 77 -4.61 0.86 -5.29
N GLU A 78 -5.58 1.17 -6.15
CA GLU A 78 -6.33 2.42 -6.06
C GLU A 78 -7.10 2.42 -4.73
N ILE A 79 -6.71 3.33 -3.84
CA ILE A 79 -7.44 3.60 -2.60
C ILE A 79 -8.49 4.65 -2.95
N GLY A 80 -9.77 4.27 -2.80
CA GLY A 80 -10.94 5.09 -3.11
C GLY A 80 -11.56 5.67 -1.86
#